data_AF-A0A844FVT4-F1
#
_entry.id   AF-A0A844FVT4-F1
#
_cell.length_a   1.000
_cell.length_b   1.000
_cell.length_c   1.000
_cell.angle_alpha   90.00
_cell.angle_beta   90.00
_cell.angle_gamma   90.00
#
_symmetry.space_group_name_H-M   'P 1'
#
loop_
_entity.id
_entity.type
_entity.pdbx_description
1 polymer ?
#
loop_
_entity_poly.entity_id
_entity_poly.type
_entity_poly.pdbx_seq_one_letter_code
_entity_poly.pdbx_strand_id
1 'polypeptide(L)'
;MDKIEALDNIKNVWNQKNISLAEKVYKISNDFYSANLNLMSTAAYIKATPSELDALLSLSELDDDIIEKISTINPPKTTWIMLANANCDELDEALAAMKSKKNSKVLYSELVYKSMIDISGPTPQQKANSLTATEIKNIRMKAEQYKILSEKDIKFLKSIASQKGRGKSLTEKQIAWVISILERLVEGNVFTRNSMDDDQDLCDKVLEILGK
;
A
#
# COMPACT_ATOMS: atom_id res chain seq x y z
N MET A 1 12.64 -18.30 -30.37
CA MET A 1 13.87 -18.12 -29.58
C MET A 1 14.00 -19.34 -28.68
N ASP A 2 15.21 -19.89 -28.54
CA ASP A 2 15.48 -21.01 -27.61
C ASP A 2 15.50 -20.49 -26.16
N LYS A 3 15.17 -21.34 -25.17
CA LYS A 3 15.19 -20.95 -23.74
C LYS A 3 16.58 -20.57 -23.24
N ILE A 4 17.63 -21.24 -23.70
CA ILE A 4 19.01 -20.97 -23.31
C ILE A 4 19.44 -19.61 -23.88
N GLU A 5 19.13 -19.37 -25.15
CA GLU A 5 19.40 -18.09 -25.82
C GLU A 5 18.68 -16.93 -25.11
N ALA A 6 17.40 -17.11 -24.77
CA ALA A 6 16.63 -16.13 -23.99
C ALA A 6 17.26 -15.86 -22.62
N LEU A 7 17.66 -16.91 -21.90
CA LEU A 7 18.32 -16.78 -20.59
C LEU A 7 19.64 -16.00 -20.68
N ASP A 8 20.44 -16.26 -21.70
CA ASP A 8 21.71 -15.54 -21.91
C ASP A 8 21.47 -14.08 -22.29
N ASN A 9 20.49 -13.79 -23.15
CA ASN A 9 20.10 -12.43 -23.48
C ASN A 9 19.61 -11.65 -22.25
N ILE A 10 18.69 -12.23 -21.47
CA ILE A 10 18.20 -11.62 -20.23
C ILE A 10 19.35 -11.37 -19.27
N LYS A 11 20.26 -12.34 -19.08
CA LYS A 11 21.42 -12.18 -18.20
C LYS A 11 22.33 -11.06 -18.66
N ASN A 12 22.56 -10.94 -19.97
CA ASN A 12 23.39 -9.87 -20.53
C ASN A 12 22.74 -8.51 -20.30
N VAL A 13 21.46 -8.36 -20.65
CA VAL A 13 20.68 -7.12 -20.47
C VAL A 13 20.56 -6.75 -18.98
N TRP A 14 20.33 -7.73 -18.09
CA TRP A 14 20.23 -7.51 -16.65
C TRP A 14 21.50 -6.88 -16.05
N ASN A 15 22.67 -7.29 -16.54
CA ASN A 15 23.97 -6.83 -16.04
C ASN A 15 24.53 -5.61 -16.78
N GLN A 16 23.88 -5.14 -17.85
CA GLN A 16 24.28 -3.92 -18.55
C GLN A 16 24.06 -2.69 -17.66
N LYS A 17 25.12 -1.88 -17.51
CA LYS A 17 25.12 -0.65 -16.70
C LYS A 17 24.62 0.58 -17.44
N ASN A 18 24.80 0.62 -18.76
CA ASN A 18 24.51 1.80 -19.60
C ASN A 18 23.19 1.66 -20.36
N ILE A 19 22.37 0.66 -20.03
CA ILE A 19 21.05 0.47 -20.63
C ILE A 19 20.02 1.28 -19.83
N SER A 20 19.05 1.90 -20.52
CA SER A 20 17.93 2.55 -19.84
C SER A 20 17.04 1.51 -19.16
N LEU A 21 16.30 1.92 -18.13
CA LEU A 21 15.37 1.00 -17.47
C LEU A 21 14.24 0.59 -18.42
N ALA A 22 13.74 1.51 -19.26
CA ALA A 22 12.71 1.21 -20.25
C ALA A 22 13.15 0.11 -21.22
N GLU A 23 14.35 0.25 -21.80
CA GLU A 23 14.90 -0.74 -22.72
C GLU A 23 15.17 -2.08 -22.02
N LYS A 24 15.53 -2.03 -20.73
CA LYS A 24 15.71 -3.22 -19.89
C LYS A 24 14.40 -3.95 -19.64
N VAL A 25 13.33 -3.23 -19.28
CA VAL A 25 11.97 -3.77 -19.10
C VAL A 25 11.51 -4.43 -20.39
N TYR A 26 11.61 -3.71 -21.52
CA TYR A 26 11.17 -4.21 -22.83
C TYR A 26 11.90 -5.48 -23.25
N LYS A 27 13.25 -5.48 -23.27
CA LYS A 27 14.02 -6.64 -23.72
C LYS A 27 13.82 -7.86 -22.82
N ILE A 28 13.86 -7.67 -21.51
CA ILE A 28 13.76 -8.79 -20.57
C ILE A 28 12.36 -9.38 -20.57
N SER A 29 11.31 -8.56 -20.55
CA SER A 29 9.92 -9.05 -20.58
C SER A 29 9.63 -9.80 -21.89
N ASN A 30 10.03 -9.24 -23.03
CA ASN A 30 9.87 -9.90 -24.33
C ASN A 30 10.58 -11.27 -24.35
N ASP A 31 11.83 -11.34 -23.90
CA ASP A 31 12.58 -12.59 -23.91
C ASP A 31 12.01 -13.61 -22.92
N PHE A 32 11.55 -13.15 -21.76
CA PHE A 32 10.97 -13.98 -20.71
C PHE A 32 9.66 -14.62 -21.17
N TYR A 33 8.73 -13.82 -21.70
CA TYR A 33 7.41 -14.28 -22.10
C TYR A 33 7.45 -15.07 -23.41
N SER A 34 8.22 -14.64 -24.41
CA SER A 34 8.30 -15.33 -25.71
C SER A 34 8.95 -16.72 -25.63
N ALA A 35 9.90 -16.92 -24.71
CA ALA A 35 10.51 -18.23 -24.46
C ALA A 35 9.77 -19.04 -23.37
N ASN A 36 8.68 -18.51 -22.81
CA ASN A 36 7.89 -19.12 -21.74
C ASN A 36 8.79 -19.60 -20.58
N LEU A 37 9.60 -18.67 -20.06
CA LEU A 37 10.55 -18.94 -18.98
C LEU A 37 9.85 -19.00 -17.62
N ASN A 38 10.48 -19.69 -16.68
CA ASN A 38 10.01 -19.76 -15.30
C ASN A 38 10.69 -18.68 -14.45
N LEU A 39 9.90 -17.96 -13.63
CA LEU A 39 10.39 -16.87 -12.77
C LEU A 39 11.55 -17.33 -11.85
N MET A 40 11.35 -18.42 -11.11
CA MET A 40 12.32 -18.91 -10.12
C MET A 40 13.64 -19.32 -10.77
N SER A 41 13.57 -20.11 -11.86
CA SER A 41 14.76 -20.56 -12.58
C SER A 41 15.50 -19.41 -13.26
N THR A 42 14.76 -18.46 -13.84
CA THR A 42 15.34 -17.29 -14.51
C THR A 42 16.04 -16.36 -13.52
N ALA A 43 15.38 -16.05 -12.40
CA ALA A 43 15.96 -15.24 -11.33
C ALA A 43 17.26 -15.87 -10.80
N ALA A 44 17.25 -17.19 -10.53
CA ALA A 44 18.44 -17.92 -10.13
C ALA A 44 19.57 -17.84 -11.19
N TYR A 45 19.24 -18.00 -12.48
CA TYR A 45 20.22 -17.93 -13.58
C TYR A 45 20.92 -16.57 -13.68
N ILE A 46 20.15 -15.48 -13.53
CA ILE A 46 20.66 -14.10 -13.64
C ILE A 46 21.20 -13.55 -12.31
N LYS A 47 21.19 -14.36 -11.25
CA LYS A 47 21.59 -13.99 -9.88
C LYS A 47 20.78 -12.81 -9.32
N ALA A 48 19.48 -12.82 -9.57
CA ALA A 48 18.51 -11.92 -8.96
C ALA A 48 17.64 -12.67 -7.95
N THR A 49 16.99 -11.94 -7.05
CA THR A 49 15.88 -12.51 -6.29
C THR A 49 14.65 -12.65 -7.19
N PRO A 50 13.76 -13.64 -6.95
CA PRO A 50 12.51 -13.75 -7.70
C PRO A 50 11.69 -12.45 -7.65
N SER A 51 11.64 -11.78 -6.50
CA SER A 51 10.92 -10.51 -6.32
C SER A 51 11.50 -9.36 -7.15
N GLU A 52 12.81 -9.29 -7.36
CA GLU A 52 13.39 -8.26 -8.24
C GLU A 52 13.06 -8.48 -9.72
N LEU A 53 13.07 -9.75 -10.17
CA LEU A 53 12.69 -10.07 -11.55
C LEU A 53 11.18 -9.85 -11.76
N ASP A 54 10.37 -10.31 -10.82
CA ASP A 54 8.92 -10.12 -10.82
C ASP A 54 8.57 -8.64 -10.90
N ALA A 55 9.17 -7.80 -10.04
CA ALA A 55 8.98 -6.36 -10.06
C ALA A 55 9.33 -5.72 -11.42
N LEU A 56 10.40 -6.17 -12.09
CA LEU A 56 10.74 -5.68 -13.42
C LEU A 56 9.74 -6.13 -14.48
N LEU A 57 9.23 -7.36 -14.39
CA LEU A 57 8.20 -7.88 -15.29
C LEU A 57 6.86 -7.16 -15.09
N SER A 58 6.48 -6.85 -13.85
CA SER A 58 5.26 -6.08 -13.56
C SER A 58 5.32 -4.65 -14.13
N LEU A 59 6.51 -4.04 -14.21
CA LEU A 59 6.66 -2.76 -14.90
C LEU A 59 6.32 -2.84 -16.39
N SER A 60 6.46 -4.00 -17.04
CA SER A 60 6.10 -4.17 -18.46
C SER A 60 4.60 -4.19 -18.72
N GLU A 61 3.78 -4.23 -17.67
CA GLU A 61 2.31 -4.14 -17.76
C GLU A 61 1.80 -2.69 -17.80
N LEU A 62 2.68 -1.72 -17.52
CA LEU A 62 2.37 -0.30 -17.60
C LEU A 62 2.48 0.20 -19.05
N ASP A 63 1.82 1.32 -19.34
CA ASP A 63 1.93 1.98 -20.63
C ASP A 63 3.38 2.46 -20.90
N ASP A 64 3.81 2.40 -22.16
CA ASP A 64 5.17 2.73 -22.58
C ASP A 64 5.61 4.13 -22.13
N ASP A 65 4.70 5.11 -22.13
CA ASP A 65 4.99 6.48 -21.68
C ASP A 65 5.29 6.55 -20.18
N ILE A 66 4.59 5.76 -19.37
CA ILE A 66 4.85 5.62 -17.92
C ILE A 66 6.21 4.96 -17.70
N ILE A 67 6.51 3.90 -18.44
CA ILE A 67 7.81 3.20 -18.34
C ILE A 67 8.95 4.18 -18.66
N GLU A 68 8.80 5.04 -19.67
CA GLU A 68 9.80 6.06 -20.01
C GLU A 68 9.94 7.15 -18.94
N LYS A 69 8.83 7.58 -18.32
CA LYS A 69 8.88 8.49 -17.16
C LYS A 69 9.65 7.87 -15.99
N ILE A 70 9.39 6.61 -15.66
CA ILE A 70 10.10 5.87 -14.60
C ILE A 70 11.59 5.74 -14.97
N SER A 71 11.88 5.40 -16.22
CA SER A 71 13.23 5.23 -16.76
C SER A 71 14.09 6.49 -16.67
N THR A 72 13.48 7.66 -16.88
CA THR A 72 14.14 8.97 -16.73
C THR A 72 14.65 9.23 -15.31
N ILE A 73 13.95 8.71 -14.29
CA ILE A 73 14.35 8.82 -12.88
C ILE A 73 15.37 7.74 -12.52
N ASN A 74 15.23 6.57 -13.13
CA ASN A 74 16.04 5.37 -12.88
C ASN A 74 16.07 4.97 -11.39
N PRO A 75 14.91 4.67 -10.78
CA PRO A 75 14.83 4.33 -9.37
C PRO A 75 15.50 2.98 -9.07
N PRO A 76 15.96 2.75 -7.82
CA PRO A 76 16.54 1.48 -7.41
C PRO A 76 15.51 0.35 -7.49
N LYS A 77 16.00 -0.89 -7.63
CA LYS A 77 15.18 -2.09 -7.78
C LYS A 77 14.12 -2.29 -6.69
N THR A 78 14.44 -1.86 -5.48
CA THR A 78 13.55 -1.93 -4.31
C THR A 78 12.30 -1.07 -4.45
N THR A 79 12.25 -0.16 -5.42
CA THR A 79 11.11 0.73 -5.67
C THR A 79 10.24 0.25 -6.83
N TRP A 80 10.72 -0.63 -7.69
CA TRP A 80 10.02 -1.05 -8.91
C TRP A 80 8.64 -1.65 -8.62
N ILE A 81 8.54 -2.54 -7.63
CA ILE A 81 7.26 -3.19 -7.30
C ILE A 81 6.22 -2.19 -6.77
N MET A 82 6.65 -1.13 -6.08
CA MET A 82 5.73 -0.09 -5.61
C MET A 82 5.17 0.70 -6.79
N LEU A 83 6.02 1.04 -7.77
CA LEU A 83 5.60 1.75 -8.97
C LEU A 83 4.72 0.87 -9.87
N ALA A 84 5.02 -0.41 -10.00
CA ALA A 84 4.21 -1.33 -10.82
C ALA A 84 2.79 -1.52 -10.29
N ASN A 85 2.57 -1.41 -8.97
CA ASN A 85 1.27 -1.58 -8.34
C ASN A 85 0.47 -0.27 -8.17
N ALA A 86 1.04 0.85 -8.60
CA ALA A 86 0.47 2.16 -8.38
C ALA A 86 -0.52 2.52 -9.49
N ASN A 87 -1.58 3.24 -9.12
CA ASN A 87 -2.48 3.83 -10.11
C ASN A 87 -1.83 5.08 -10.77
N CYS A 88 -2.46 5.62 -11.81
CA CYS A 88 -1.89 6.72 -12.60
C CYS A 88 -1.60 7.97 -11.76
N ASP A 89 -2.49 8.33 -10.85
CA ASP A 89 -2.33 9.52 -9.99
C ASP A 89 -1.18 9.31 -8.99
N GLU A 90 -1.14 8.14 -8.35
CA GLU A 90 -0.06 7.71 -7.46
C GLU A 90 1.31 7.71 -8.15
N LEU A 91 1.36 7.25 -9.41
CA LEU A 91 2.56 7.25 -10.23
C LEU A 91 3.05 8.67 -10.50
N ASP A 92 2.18 9.56 -11.00
CA ASP A 92 2.59 10.91 -11.34
C ASP A 92 3.12 11.67 -10.10
N GLU A 93 2.48 11.52 -8.94
CA GLU A 93 2.95 12.14 -7.69
C GLU A 93 4.24 11.50 -7.18
N ALA A 94 4.36 10.16 -7.17
CA ALA A 94 5.58 9.49 -6.76
C ALA A 94 6.77 9.89 -7.65
N LEU A 95 6.56 10.00 -8.96
CA LEU A 95 7.57 10.45 -9.92
C LEU A 95 7.95 11.92 -9.70
N ALA A 96 6.98 12.80 -9.40
CA ALA A 96 7.24 14.20 -9.06
C ALA A 96 8.04 14.34 -7.76
N ALA A 97 7.67 13.57 -6.72
CA ALA A 97 8.36 13.53 -5.44
C ALA A 97 9.81 13.04 -5.59
N MET A 98 10.06 12.02 -6.42
CA MET A 98 11.41 11.54 -6.70
C MET A 98 12.25 12.57 -7.48
N LYS A 99 11.67 13.26 -8.47
CA LYS A 99 12.37 14.32 -9.24
C LYS A 99 12.77 15.50 -8.34
N SER A 100 11.86 15.95 -7.47
CA SER A 100 12.09 17.11 -6.59
C SER A 100 13.14 16.84 -5.50
N LYS A 101 13.34 15.58 -5.10
CA LYS A 101 14.23 15.18 -4.00
C LYS A 101 15.47 14.39 -4.41
N LYS A 102 15.92 14.52 -5.67
CA LYS A 102 17.08 13.82 -6.24
C LYS A 102 18.40 13.97 -5.43
N ASN A 103 18.49 14.98 -4.55
CA ASN A 103 19.65 15.25 -3.67
C ASN A 103 19.37 15.06 -2.17
N SER A 104 18.22 14.48 -1.78
CA SER A 104 17.87 14.26 -0.38
C SER A 104 18.43 12.92 0.13
N LYS A 105 18.72 12.82 1.43
CA LYS A 105 19.09 11.53 2.08
C LYS A 105 17.90 10.56 2.23
N VAL A 106 16.71 10.92 1.74
CA VAL A 106 15.49 10.12 1.92
C VAL A 106 15.46 9.00 0.90
N LEU A 107 15.14 7.78 1.34
CA LEU A 107 15.01 6.63 0.46
C LEU A 107 13.82 6.81 -0.49
N TYR A 108 14.00 6.51 -1.78
CA TYR A 108 12.91 6.62 -2.75
C TYR A 108 11.71 5.74 -2.41
N SER A 109 11.92 4.57 -1.83
CA SER A 109 10.82 3.71 -1.34
C SER A 109 9.96 4.41 -0.27
N GLU A 110 10.57 5.18 0.64
CA GLU A 110 9.81 5.94 1.64
C GLU A 110 9.07 7.13 1.03
N LEU A 111 9.66 7.77 0.03
CA LEU A 111 9.02 8.87 -0.70
C LEU A 111 7.81 8.38 -1.49
N VAL A 112 7.99 7.31 -2.25
CA VAL A 112 6.95 6.68 -3.08
C VAL A 112 5.80 6.23 -2.18
N TYR A 113 6.08 5.50 -1.10
CA TYR A 113 5.06 5.05 -0.15
C TYR A 113 4.26 6.21 0.47
N LYS A 114 4.92 7.30 0.88
CA LYS A 114 4.22 8.48 1.42
C LYS A 114 3.34 9.16 0.38
N SER A 115 3.88 9.38 -0.82
CA SER A 115 3.17 10.02 -1.92
C SER A 115 1.92 9.23 -2.32
N MET A 116 2.02 7.89 -2.33
CA MET A 116 0.89 7.00 -2.60
C MET A 116 -0.19 7.09 -1.51
N ILE A 117 0.18 7.12 -0.24
CA ILE A 117 -0.77 7.32 0.87
C ILE A 117 -1.47 8.69 0.77
N ASP A 118 -0.74 9.72 0.36
CA ASP A 118 -1.30 11.07 0.25
C ASP A 118 -2.37 11.14 -0.86
N ILE A 119 -2.29 10.30 -1.89
CA ILE A 119 -3.26 10.22 -3.00
C ILE A 119 -4.39 9.21 -2.73
N SER A 120 -4.05 7.97 -2.40
CA SER A 120 -5.05 6.91 -2.16
C SER A 120 -5.78 7.06 -0.83
N GLY A 121 -5.27 7.94 0.04
CA GLY A 121 -5.72 8.07 1.41
C GLY A 121 -5.29 6.88 2.28
N PRO A 122 -5.37 7.02 3.61
CA PRO A 122 -5.04 5.94 4.53
C PRO A 122 -6.03 4.77 4.38
N THR A 123 -5.55 3.53 4.47
CA THR A 123 -6.42 2.34 4.44
C THR A 123 -7.40 2.34 5.63
N PRO A 124 -8.52 1.60 5.57
CA PRO A 124 -9.41 1.38 6.73
C PRO A 124 -8.66 0.98 8.00
N GLN A 125 -7.63 0.15 7.88
CA GLN A 125 -6.79 -0.29 8.99
C GLN A 125 -5.94 0.85 9.55
N GLN A 126 -5.37 1.69 8.68
CA GLN A 126 -4.61 2.87 9.09
C GLN A 126 -5.52 3.92 9.76
N LYS A 127 -6.72 4.16 9.20
CA LYS A 127 -7.73 5.05 9.79
C LYS A 127 -8.24 4.52 11.14
N ALA A 128 -8.54 3.22 11.25
CA ALA A 128 -8.92 2.60 12.51
C ALA A 128 -7.79 2.68 13.55
N ASN A 129 -6.54 2.52 13.12
CA ASN A 129 -5.39 2.69 14.00
C ASN A 129 -5.08 4.17 14.31
N SER A 130 -5.61 5.15 13.59
CA SER A 130 -5.41 6.57 13.91
C SER A 130 -6.42 7.10 14.94
N LEU A 131 -7.43 6.31 15.29
CA LEU A 131 -8.39 6.65 16.35
C LEU A 131 -7.68 6.96 17.68
N THR A 132 -8.04 8.09 18.27
CA THR A 132 -7.53 8.54 19.56
C THR A 132 -8.20 7.81 20.72
N ALA A 133 -7.59 7.86 21.90
CA ALA A 133 -8.17 7.29 23.11
C ALA A 133 -9.56 7.89 23.44
N THR A 134 -9.74 9.18 23.19
CA THR A 134 -11.01 9.90 23.40
C THR A 134 -12.08 9.42 22.42
N GLU A 135 -11.74 9.29 21.14
CA GLU A 135 -12.66 8.81 20.11
C GLU A 135 -13.11 7.37 20.41
N ILE A 136 -12.19 6.47 20.78
CA ILE A 136 -12.54 5.09 21.16
C ILE A 136 -13.43 5.07 22.41
N LYS A 137 -13.20 5.97 23.36
CA LYS A 137 -14.06 6.10 24.54
C LYS A 137 -15.47 6.56 24.15
N ASN A 138 -15.59 7.54 23.26
CA ASN A 138 -16.88 8.05 22.79
C ASN A 138 -17.63 6.98 21.98
N ILE A 139 -16.92 6.24 21.12
CA ILE A 139 -17.47 5.09 20.39
C ILE A 139 -18.03 4.05 21.36
N ARG A 140 -17.27 3.73 22.41
CA ARG A 140 -17.74 2.81 23.46
C ARG A 140 -18.98 3.35 24.17
N MET A 141 -18.99 4.63 24.57
CA MET A 141 -20.13 5.22 25.28
C MET A 141 -21.41 5.20 24.43
N LYS A 142 -21.30 5.52 23.14
CA LYS A 142 -22.44 5.43 22.20
C LYS A 142 -22.89 3.97 22.04
N ALA A 143 -21.95 3.04 21.86
CA ALA A 143 -22.26 1.62 21.81
C ALA A 143 -22.98 1.09 23.06
N GLU A 144 -22.60 1.56 24.25
CA GLU A 144 -23.23 1.23 25.53
C GLU A 144 -24.67 1.77 25.61
N GLN A 145 -24.92 2.99 25.10
CA GLN A 145 -26.26 3.59 25.05
C GLN A 145 -27.22 2.80 24.15
N TYR A 146 -26.74 2.39 22.96
CA TYR A 146 -27.53 1.65 21.98
C TYR A 146 -27.59 0.14 22.25
N LYS A 147 -26.81 -0.37 23.23
CA LYS A 147 -26.78 -1.77 23.67
C LYS A 147 -26.53 -2.80 22.56
N ILE A 148 -25.79 -2.40 21.52
CA ILE A 148 -25.47 -3.26 20.37
C ILE A 148 -24.30 -4.21 20.64
N LEU A 149 -23.36 -3.82 21.52
CA LEU A 149 -22.12 -4.55 21.74
C LEU A 149 -22.19 -5.51 22.95
N SER A 150 -21.42 -6.59 22.86
CA SER A 150 -21.23 -7.53 23.97
C SER A 150 -20.34 -6.94 25.07
N GLU A 151 -20.40 -7.47 26.30
CA GLU A 151 -19.47 -7.08 27.37
C GLU A 151 -18.00 -7.26 26.96
N LYS A 152 -17.71 -8.28 26.14
CA LYS A 152 -16.37 -8.57 25.65
C LYS A 152 -15.86 -7.42 24.77
N ASP A 153 -16.71 -6.92 23.87
CA ASP A 153 -16.39 -5.79 23.00
C ASP A 153 -16.21 -4.49 23.82
N ILE A 154 -17.07 -4.26 24.81
CA ILE A 154 -16.96 -3.10 25.71
C ILE A 154 -15.65 -3.14 26.52
N LYS A 155 -15.30 -4.29 27.10
CA LYS A 155 -14.04 -4.50 27.82
C LYS A 155 -12.84 -4.32 26.89
N PHE A 156 -12.94 -4.80 25.66
CA PHE A 156 -11.91 -4.62 24.63
C PHE A 156 -11.70 -3.14 24.29
N LEU A 157 -12.75 -2.39 23.95
CA LEU A 157 -12.65 -0.95 23.65
C LEU A 157 -12.06 -0.16 24.82
N LYS A 158 -12.42 -0.50 26.07
CA LYS A 158 -11.83 0.12 27.27
C LYS A 158 -10.32 -0.14 27.37
N SER A 159 -9.87 -1.37 27.08
CA SER A 159 -8.45 -1.72 27.04
C SER A 159 -7.71 -0.97 25.93
N ILE A 160 -8.28 -0.92 24.72
CA ILE A 160 -7.68 -0.26 23.56
C ILE A 160 -7.57 1.25 23.76
N ALA A 161 -8.60 1.90 24.32
CA ALA A 161 -8.54 3.32 24.68
C ALA A 161 -7.40 3.61 25.66
N SER A 162 -7.20 2.75 26.67
CA SER A 162 -6.10 2.90 27.63
C SER A 162 -4.73 2.73 26.97
N GLN A 163 -4.59 1.77 26.05
CA GLN A 163 -3.35 1.55 25.29
C GLN A 163 -3.03 2.75 24.39
N LYS A 164 -4.02 3.26 23.66
CA LYS A 164 -3.90 4.47 22.83
C LYS A 164 -3.54 5.71 23.65
N GLY A 165 -4.12 5.87 24.84
CA GLY A 165 -3.80 6.97 25.75
C GLY A 165 -2.35 6.95 26.24
N ARG A 166 -1.67 5.81 26.16
CA ARG A 166 -0.23 5.65 26.45
C ARG A 166 0.65 5.71 25.20
N GLY A 167 0.09 6.09 24.05
CA GLY A 167 0.81 6.18 22.77
C GLY A 167 1.15 4.84 22.13
N LYS A 168 0.53 3.72 22.55
CA LYS A 168 0.78 2.41 21.93
C LYS A 168 0.02 2.24 20.63
N SER A 169 0.71 1.73 19.61
CA SER A 169 0.09 1.24 18.37
C SER A 169 -0.67 -0.07 18.60
N LEU A 170 -1.71 -0.29 17.81
CA LEU A 170 -2.49 -1.53 17.88
C LEU A 170 -1.87 -2.60 16.98
N THR A 171 -2.01 -3.86 17.37
CA THR A 171 -1.66 -4.99 16.51
C THR A 171 -2.71 -5.19 15.42
N GLU A 172 -2.36 -5.87 14.33
CA GLU A 172 -3.29 -6.16 13.23
C GLU A 172 -4.58 -6.86 13.70
N LYS A 173 -4.46 -7.82 14.64
CA LYS A 173 -5.62 -8.51 15.22
C LYS A 173 -6.51 -7.56 16.02
N GLN A 174 -5.92 -6.60 16.73
CA GLN A 174 -6.68 -5.59 17.46
C GLN A 174 -7.38 -4.64 16.49
N ILE A 175 -6.70 -4.22 15.42
CA ILE A 175 -7.26 -3.34 14.38
C ILE A 175 -8.44 -4.03 13.69
N ALA A 176 -8.28 -5.29 13.27
CA ALA A 176 -9.36 -6.06 12.63
C ALA A 176 -10.59 -6.18 13.53
N TRP A 177 -10.41 -6.38 14.83
CA TRP A 177 -11.53 -6.45 15.77
C TRP A 177 -12.16 -5.08 16.02
N VAL A 178 -11.38 -3.99 16.06
CA VAL A 178 -11.94 -2.62 16.09
C VAL A 178 -12.83 -2.40 14.86
N ILE A 179 -12.35 -2.72 13.66
CA ILE A 179 -13.13 -2.57 12.41
C ILE A 179 -14.44 -3.37 12.50
N SER A 180 -14.38 -4.65 12.91
CA SER A 180 -15.57 -5.49 13.08
C SER A 180 -16.57 -4.94 14.12
N ILE A 181 -16.10 -4.23 15.15
CA ILE A 181 -16.97 -3.53 16.09
C ILE A 181 -17.64 -2.32 15.40
N LEU A 182 -16.88 -1.52 14.65
CA LEU A 182 -17.42 -0.34 13.95
C LEU A 182 -18.47 -0.74 12.91
N GLU A 183 -18.24 -1.82 12.15
CA GLU A 183 -19.21 -2.37 11.19
C GLU A 183 -20.56 -2.68 11.85
N ARG A 184 -20.53 -3.43 12.96
CA ARG A 184 -21.75 -3.76 13.73
C ARG A 184 -22.45 -2.52 14.28
N LEU A 185 -21.71 -1.48 14.66
CA LEU A 185 -22.30 -0.23 15.15
C LEU A 185 -22.98 0.56 14.01
N VAL A 186 -22.40 0.58 12.82
CA VAL A 186 -23.04 1.18 11.64
C VAL A 186 -24.26 0.38 11.21
N GLU A 187 -24.19 -0.96 11.18
CA GLU A 187 -25.34 -1.83 10.89
C GLU A 187 -26.47 -1.67 11.91
N GLY A 188 -26.12 -1.44 13.17
CA GLY A 188 -27.05 -1.11 14.24
C GLY A 188 -27.59 0.32 14.21
N ASN A 189 -27.29 1.11 13.17
CA ASN A 189 -27.64 2.53 13.02
C ASN A 189 -27.15 3.42 14.18
N VAL A 190 -26.08 3.04 14.87
CA VAL A 190 -25.46 3.82 15.95
C VAL A 190 -24.68 5.01 15.39
N PHE A 191 -24.01 4.80 14.25
CA PHE A 191 -23.31 5.84 13.50
C PHE A 191 -23.95 5.98 12.12
N THR A 192 -24.51 7.16 11.85
CA THR A 192 -25.23 7.45 10.61
C THR A 192 -24.84 8.84 10.10
N ARG A 193 -25.06 9.07 8.80
CA ARG A 193 -24.95 10.41 8.23
C ARG A 193 -26.11 11.25 8.78
N ASN A 194 -25.85 12.51 9.13
CA ASN A 194 -26.82 13.42 9.76
C ASN A 194 -27.33 12.94 11.13
N SER A 195 -26.40 12.59 12.01
CA SER A 195 -26.64 12.33 13.43
C SER A 195 -27.40 13.47 14.10
N MET A 196 -28.34 13.10 14.98
CA MET A 196 -29.13 14.03 15.79
C MET A 196 -28.46 14.39 17.12
N ASP A 197 -27.34 13.74 17.47
CA ASP A 197 -26.71 13.78 18.80
C ASP A 197 -25.53 14.79 18.90
N ASP A 198 -25.41 15.74 17.97
CA ASP A 198 -24.29 16.71 17.87
C ASP A 198 -22.89 16.05 17.86
N ASP A 199 -22.80 14.85 17.28
CA ASP A 199 -21.57 14.06 17.19
C ASP A 199 -21.25 13.65 15.75
N GLN A 200 -21.63 14.50 14.78
CA GLN A 200 -21.48 14.25 13.35
C GLN A 200 -20.02 13.96 12.98
N ASP A 201 -19.07 14.70 13.55
CA ASP A 201 -17.63 14.48 13.29
C ASP A 201 -17.18 13.06 13.62
N LEU A 202 -17.67 12.49 14.73
CA LEU A 202 -17.34 11.12 15.11
C LEU A 202 -18.05 10.11 14.19
N CYS A 203 -19.31 10.38 13.83
CA CYS A 203 -20.07 9.56 12.88
C CYS A 203 -19.38 9.50 11.52
N ASP A 204 -19.01 10.65 10.97
CA ASP A 204 -18.33 10.75 9.68
C ASP A 204 -17.00 10.03 9.71
N LYS A 205 -16.20 10.20 10.78
CA LYS A 205 -14.93 9.50 10.91
C LYS A 205 -15.09 7.98 10.95
N VAL A 206 -16.10 7.46 11.66
CA VAL A 206 -16.39 6.02 11.70
C VAL A 206 -16.84 5.51 10.34
N LEU A 207 -17.69 6.26 9.63
CA LEU A 207 -18.13 5.91 8.28
C LEU A 207 -16.97 5.93 7.28
N GLU A 208 -16.10 6.94 7.37
CA GLU A 208 -14.93 7.10 6.52
C GLU A 208 -13.87 6.00 6.72
N ILE A 209 -13.71 5.51 7.97
CA ILE A 209 -12.89 4.32 8.28
C ILE A 209 -13.40 3.11 7.50
N LEU A 210 -14.72 2.96 7.39
CA LEU A 210 -15.37 1.80 6.76
C LEU A 210 -15.64 2.00 5.26
N GLY A 211 -15.31 3.17 4.69
CA GLY A 211 -15.59 3.51 3.30
C GLY A 211 -17.09 3.68 2.99
N LYS A 212 -17.88 4.16 3.95
CA LYS A 212 -19.34 4.33 3.86
C LYS A 212 -19.78 5.79 3.82
#